data_AF-A0A7C3Y0K2-F1
#
_entry.id   AF-A0A7C3Y0K2-F1
#
_cell.length_a   1.000
_cell.length_b   1.000
_cell.length_c   1.000
_cell.angle_alpha   90.00
_cell.angle_beta   90.00
_cell.angle_gamma   90.00
#
_symmetry.space_group_name_H-M   'P 1'
#
loop_
_entity.id
_entity.type
_entity.pdbx_description
1 polymer ?
#
loop_
_entity_poly.entity_id
_entity_poly.type
_entity_poly.pdbx_seq_one_letter_code
_entity_poly.pdbx_strand_id
1 'polypeptide(L)'
;MKITNFYLPTLREAPTDCDTISSKLMFRAGMIRKLASGIYEWLPLGLIVLKKIEQIIREEMNNIDGLEVWLPHLLPRDIWEETGRWNLYGKELFRLKDRKDTDFCLSPTAEEVITDLVRDELRSYKQLPKMFYQFGTKFRDEIRPRFGVVRAREFYMKDAYSFHKDEKDAEEYYKKVYDAYCKIFKRCGLKFTVVEAATGAIGGKFS
;
A
#
# COMPACT_ATOMS: atom_id res chain seq x y z
N MET A 1 4.77 4.09 -29.07
CA MET A 1 3.76 3.08 -29.43
C MET A 1 2.72 3.76 -30.32
N LYS A 2 2.30 3.15 -31.44
CA LYS A 2 1.24 3.73 -32.30
C LYS A 2 -0.12 3.53 -31.63
N ILE A 3 -1.01 4.53 -31.68
CA ILE A 3 -2.35 4.46 -31.06
C ILE A 3 -3.18 3.30 -31.63
N THR A 4 -3.04 3.00 -32.92
CA THR A 4 -3.75 1.90 -33.59
C THR A 4 -3.50 0.53 -32.94
N ASN A 5 -2.37 0.37 -32.25
CA ASN A 5 -1.98 -0.88 -31.59
C ASN A 5 -2.11 -0.79 -30.06
N PHE A 6 -2.63 0.33 -29.54
CA PHE A 6 -2.73 0.60 -28.12
C PHE A 6 -4.19 0.50 -27.66
N TYR A 7 -4.46 -0.36 -26.68
CA TYR A 7 -5.81 -0.48 -26.13
C TYR A 7 -6.15 0.74 -25.27
N LEU A 8 -6.92 1.67 -25.84
CA LEU A 8 -7.33 2.92 -25.21
C LEU A 8 -8.83 3.18 -25.42
N PRO A 9 -9.71 2.47 -24.70
CA PRO A 9 -11.16 2.60 -24.85
C PRO A 9 -11.67 3.85 -24.13
N THR A 10 -11.56 5.02 -24.76
CA THR A 10 -12.09 6.27 -24.19
C THR A 10 -13.62 6.25 -24.13
N LEU A 11 -14.21 6.92 -23.13
CA LEU A 11 -15.66 7.07 -22.98
C LEU A 11 -16.09 8.52 -23.19
N ARG A 12 -17.21 8.71 -23.90
CA ARG A 12 -17.84 10.03 -24.06
C ARG A 12 -18.35 10.57 -22.72
N GLU A 13 -18.92 9.70 -21.90
CA GLU A 13 -19.48 10.02 -20.59
C GLU A 13 -18.90 9.08 -19.54
N ALA A 14 -18.75 9.57 -18.30
CA ALA A 14 -18.31 8.73 -17.19
C ALA A 14 -19.49 7.92 -16.64
N PRO A 15 -19.24 6.77 -15.99
CA PRO A 15 -20.26 6.05 -15.24
C PRO A 15 -20.97 6.96 -14.22
N THR A 16 -22.26 6.72 -14.00
CA THR A 16 -23.11 7.56 -13.13
C THR A 16 -22.73 7.47 -11.65
N ASP A 17 -22.06 6.40 -11.24
CA ASP A 17 -21.59 6.15 -9.87
C ASP A 17 -20.20 6.75 -9.57
N CYS A 18 -19.67 7.58 -10.48
CA CYS A 18 -18.42 8.31 -10.26
C CYS A 18 -18.68 9.70 -9.66
N ASP A 19 -18.44 9.85 -8.35
CA ASP A 19 -18.71 11.11 -7.64
C ASP A 19 -17.62 12.19 -7.81
N THR A 20 -16.37 11.81 -8.09
CA THR A 20 -15.22 12.73 -8.15
C THR A 20 -14.73 13.01 -9.56
N ILE A 21 -14.17 14.21 -9.77
CA ILE A 21 -13.58 14.60 -11.07
C ILE A 21 -12.46 13.64 -11.47
N SER A 22 -11.59 13.25 -10.54
CA SER A 22 -10.51 12.31 -10.80
C SER A 22 -11.03 10.95 -11.30
N SER A 23 -12.02 10.38 -10.61
CA SER A 23 -12.64 9.12 -11.03
C SER A 23 -13.27 9.25 -12.42
N LYS A 24 -14.08 10.29 -12.65
CA LYS A 24 -14.72 10.55 -13.96
C LYS A 24 -13.69 10.61 -15.09
N LEU A 25 -12.57 11.33 -14.88
CA LEU A 25 -11.50 11.45 -15.87
C LEU A 25 -10.78 10.13 -16.11
N MET A 26 -10.45 9.37 -15.07
CA MET A 26 -9.77 8.07 -15.23
C MET A 26 -10.62 7.06 -16.02
N PHE A 27 -11.94 7.02 -15.80
CA PHE A 27 -12.84 6.19 -16.61
C PHE A 27 -12.90 6.66 -18.07
N ARG A 28 -13.11 7.96 -18.28
CA ARG A 28 -13.23 8.55 -19.62
C ARG A 28 -11.96 8.45 -20.45
N ALA A 29 -10.80 8.59 -19.82
CA ALA A 29 -9.50 8.44 -20.46
C ALA A 29 -9.13 6.98 -20.73
N GLY A 30 -9.96 6.00 -20.35
CA GLY A 30 -9.64 4.59 -20.53
C GLY A 30 -8.45 4.14 -19.67
N MET A 31 -8.30 4.69 -18.46
CA MET A 31 -7.25 4.28 -17.52
C MET A 31 -7.68 3.14 -16.61
N ILE A 32 -8.97 3.07 -16.26
CA ILE A 32 -9.53 2.04 -15.38
C ILE A 32 -10.90 1.55 -15.85
N ARG A 33 -11.29 0.37 -15.37
CA ARG A 33 -12.66 -0.17 -15.41
C ARG A 33 -13.08 -0.66 -14.03
N LYS A 34 -14.38 -0.67 -13.78
CA LYS A 34 -14.96 -1.19 -12.55
C LYS A 34 -15.28 -2.66 -12.76
N LEU A 35 -14.66 -3.54 -12.00
CA LEU A 35 -14.98 -4.97 -11.99
C LEU A 35 -16.06 -5.28 -10.95
N ALA A 36 -15.93 -4.68 -9.76
CA ALA A 36 -16.92 -4.75 -8.68
C ALA A 36 -16.85 -3.48 -7.81
N SER A 37 -17.71 -3.39 -6.78
CA SER A 37 -17.63 -2.27 -5.82
C SER A 37 -16.24 -2.23 -5.17
N GLY A 38 -15.52 -1.13 -5.35
CA GLY A 38 -14.16 -0.96 -4.82
C GLY A 38 -13.10 -1.87 -5.45
N ILE A 39 -13.35 -2.46 -6.62
CA ILE A 39 -12.37 -3.33 -7.32
C ILE A 39 -12.29 -2.86 -8.77
N TYR A 40 -11.08 -2.53 -9.22
CA TYR A 40 -10.84 -1.86 -10.49
C TYR A 40 -9.77 -2.58 -11.31
N GLU A 41 -10.01 -2.68 -12.62
CA GLU A 41 -9.02 -3.11 -13.59
C GLU A 41 -8.20 -1.91 -14.04
N TRP A 42 -6.87 -2.05 -14.05
CA TRP A 42 -5.96 -1.03 -14.56
C TRP A 42 -5.67 -1.29 -16.04
N LEU A 43 -6.16 -0.39 -16.89
CA LEU A 43 -5.92 -0.47 -18.34
C LEU A 43 -4.51 0.06 -18.68
N PRO A 44 -3.99 -0.20 -19.90
CA PRO A 44 -2.59 0.09 -20.23
C PRO A 44 -2.13 1.52 -19.91
N LEU A 45 -2.94 2.54 -20.19
CA LEU A 45 -2.60 3.93 -19.86
C LEU A 45 -2.50 4.15 -18.34
N GLY A 46 -3.45 3.63 -17.57
CA GLY A 46 -3.44 3.71 -16.12
C GLY A 46 -2.24 2.99 -15.51
N LEU A 47 -1.94 1.79 -16.02
CA LEU A 47 -0.82 0.99 -15.54
C LEU A 47 0.54 1.64 -15.81
N ILE A 48 0.72 2.29 -16.98
CA ILE A 48 1.93 3.08 -17.27
C ILE A 48 2.11 4.19 -16.24
N VAL A 49 1.05 4.93 -15.92
CA VAL A 49 1.11 6.01 -14.91
C VAL A 49 1.42 5.44 -13.52
N LEU A 50 0.78 4.33 -13.13
CA LEU A 50 1.04 3.65 -11.86
C LEU A 50 2.51 3.26 -11.74
N LYS A 51 3.09 2.66 -12.79
CA LYS A 51 4.51 2.27 -12.81
C LYS A 51 5.47 3.44 -12.77
N LYS A 52 5.13 4.60 -13.34
CA LYS A 52 5.93 5.82 -13.20
C LYS A 52 5.93 6.34 -11.76
N ILE A 53 4.79 6.33 -11.09
CA ILE A 53 4.67 6.74 -9.68
C ILE A 53 5.46 5.76 -8.80
N GLU A 54 5.29 4.46 -9.02
CA GLU A 54 6.05 3.41 -8.34
C GLU A 54 7.56 3.65 -8.45
N GLN A 55 8.06 3.97 -9.65
CA GLN A 55 9.47 4.22 -9.88
C GLN A 55 10.00 5.46 -9.13
N ILE A 56 9.24 6.56 -9.07
CA ILE A 56 9.60 7.73 -8.25
C ILE A 56 9.72 7.33 -6.78
N ILE A 57 8.75 6.57 -6.26
CA ILE A 57 8.75 6.12 -4.88
C ILE A 57 9.96 5.22 -4.60
N ARG A 58 10.24 4.25 -5.48
CA ARG A 58 11.36 3.32 -5.39
C ARG A 58 12.69 4.05 -5.29
N GLU A 59 12.91 5.04 -6.16
CA GLU A 59 14.13 5.85 -6.15
C GLU A 59 14.32 6.59 -4.83
N GLU A 60 13.28 7.24 -4.31
CA GLU A 60 13.40 7.97 -3.04
C GLU A 60 13.53 7.05 -1.81
N MET A 61 12.94 5.85 -1.84
CA MET A 61 13.15 4.86 -0.79
C MET A 61 14.57 4.27 -0.83
N ASN A 62 15.10 3.99 -2.02
CA ASN A 62 16.47 3.51 -2.18
C ASN A 62 17.50 4.57 -1.74
N ASN A 63 17.21 5.85 -1.97
CA ASN A 63 18.07 6.97 -1.53
C ASN A 63 18.22 7.08 0.00
N ILE A 64 17.34 6.41 0.76
CA ILE A 64 17.44 6.34 2.23
C ILE A 64 17.88 4.95 2.71
N ASP A 65 18.56 4.17 1.86
CA ASP A 65 19.02 2.80 2.14
C ASP A 65 17.87 1.79 2.34
N GLY A 66 16.68 2.09 1.81
CA GLY A 66 15.55 1.17 1.80
C GLY A 66 15.81 -0.04 0.91
N LEU A 67 15.44 -1.23 1.40
CA LEU A 67 15.59 -2.50 0.71
C LEU A 67 14.21 -2.99 0.23
N GLU A 68 14.05 -3.07 -1.08
CA GLU A 68 12.80 -3.58 -1.66
C GLU A 68 12.70 -5.10 -1.44
N VAL A 69 11.57 -5.55 -0.91
CA VAL A 69 11.24 -6.96 -0.67
C VAL A 69 9.88 -7.30 -1.26
N TRP A 70 9.58 -8.58 -1.36
CA TRP A 70 8.27 -9.09 -1.77
C TRP A 70 7.67 -9.93 -0.64
N LEU A 71 6.62 -9.42 -0.01
CA LEU A 71 5.90 -10.15 1.03
C LEU A 71 4.62 -10.78 0.44
N PRO A 72 4.23 -11.97 0.92
CA PRO A 72 3.01 -12.62 0.44
C PRO A 72 1.76 -11.83 0.83
N HIS A 73 0.71 -11.96 0.02
CA HIS A 73 -0.59 -11.33 0.27
C HIS A 73 -1.61 -12.25 0.93
N LEU A 74 -1.37 -13.57 0.90
CA LEU A 74 -2.15 -14.56 1.63
C LEU A 74 -1.36 -14.93 2.89
N LEU A 75 -1.88 -14.54 4.05
CA LEU A 75 -1.16 -14.64 5.32
C LEU A 75 -1.82 -15.67 6.24
N PRO A 76 -1.04 -16.52 6.92
CA PRO A 76 -1.59 -17.48 7.88
C PRO A 76 -2.17 -16.74 9.08
N ARG A 77 -3.20 -17.33 9.70
CA ARG A 77 -3.83 -16.79 10.91
C ARG A 77 -2.83 -16.65 12.07
N ASP A 78 -1.91 -17.59 12.24
CA ASP A 78 -1.04 -17.70 13.41
C ASP A 78 -0.26 -16.40 13.71
N ILE A 79 0.39 -15.80 12.69
CA ILE A 79 1.17 -14.56 12.87
C ILE A 79 0.29 -13.35 13.26
N TRP A 80 -0.99 -13.38 12.90
CA TRP A 80 -1.97 -12.34 13.29
C TRP A 80 -2.56 -12.57 14.67
N GLU A 81 -2.62 -13.82 15.12
CA GLU A 81 -2.99 -14.15 16.49
C GLU A 81 -1.89 -13.82 17.48
N GLU A 82 -0.61 -14.04 17.10
CA GLU A 82 0.55 -13.63 17.91
C GLU A 82 0.52 -12.13 18.25
N THR A 83 0.10 -11.28 17.31
CA THR A 83 -0.04 -9.83 17.53
C THR A 83 -1.40 -9.41 18.12
N GLY A 84 -2.35 -10.34 18.24
CA GLY A 84 -3.73 -10.08 18.62
C GLY A 84 -4.56 -9.32 17.57
N ARG A 85 -3.95 -8.91 16.45
CA ARG A 85 -4.63 -8.12 15.40
C ARG A 85 -5.64 -8.92 14.61
N TRP A 86 -5.58 -10.26 14.65
CA TRP A 86 -6.61 -11.12 14.03
C TRP A 86 -8.03 -10.73 14.45
N ASN A 87 -8.26 -10.45 15.73
CA ASN A 87 -9.58 -10.07 16.24
C ASN A 87 -9.79 -8.54 16.23
N LEU A 88 -8.74 -7.77 16.52
CA LEU A 88 -8.81 -6.30 16.61
C LEU A 88 -9.18 -5.63 15.29
N TYR A 89 -8.69 -6.16 14.16
CA TYR A 89 -8.96 -5.60 12.82
C TYR A 89 -10.44 -5.73 12.41
N GLY A 90 -11.20 -6.61 13.08
CA GLY A 90 -12.64 -6.71 12.92
C GLY A 90 -13.08 -7.19 11.53
N LYS A 91 -14.10 -6.54 10.98
CA LYS A 91 -14.75 -6.94 9.72
C LYS A 91 -14.02 -6.45 8.47
N GLU A 92 -13.10 -5.49 8.59
CA GLU A 92 -12.31 -5.00 7.45
C GLU A 92 -11.27 -6.03 6.98
N LEU A 93 -10.93 -7.01 7.83
CA LEU A 93 -10.01 -8.08 7.48
C LEU A 93 -10.73 -9.18 6.70
N PHE A 94 -10.38 -9.32 5.43
CA PHE A 94 -10.79 -10.48 4.64
C PHE A 94 -10.18 -11.75 5.21
N ARG A 95 -11.04 -12.68 5.63
CA ARG A 95 -10.65 -14.01 6.10
C ARG A 95 -11.17 -15.06 5.13
N LEU A 96 -10.36 -16.08 4.91
CA LEU A 96 -10.70 -17.20 4.03
C LEU A 96 -10.16 -18.50 4.62
N LYS A 97 -10.78 -19.60 4.22
CA LYS A 97 -10.31 -20.95 4.52
C LYS A 97 -9.79 -21.61 3.25
N ASP A 98 -8.69 -22.34 3.36
CA ASP A 98 -8.22 -23.19 2.28
C ASP A 98 -9.05 -24.48 2.18
N ARG A 99 -8.68 -25.38 1.26
CA ARG A 99 -9.38 -26.66 1.06
C ARG A 99 -9.28 -27.64 2.25
N LYS A 100 -8.43 -27.35 3.23
CA LYS A 100 -8.22 -28.13 4.46
C LYS A 100 -8.78 -27.40 5.68
N ASP A 101 -9.64 -26.40 5.47
CA ASP A 101 -10.25 -25.56 6.51
C ASP A 101 -9.24 -24.71 7.33
N THR A 102 -8.02 -24.55 6.82
CA THR A 102 -6.98 -23.72 7.46
C THR A 102 -7.28 -22.24 7.24
N ASP A 103 -7.21 -21.45 8.30
CA ASP A 103 -7.55 -20.02 8.27
C ASP A 103 -6.40 -19.16 7.72
N PHE A 104 -6.74 -18.26 6.82
CA PHE A 104 -5.87 -17.23 6.27
C PHE A 104 -6.58 -15.88 6.25
N CYS A 105 -5.80 -14.82 6.06
CA CYS A 105 -6.33 -13.52 5.66
C CYS A 105 -5.63 -12.98 4.41
N LEU A 106 -6.30 -12.08 3.72
CA LEU A 106 -5.65 -11.26 2.70
C LEU A 106 -5.02 -10.03 3.37
N SER A 107 -3.76 -9.75 3.05
CA SER A 107 -2.97 -8.68 3.66
C SER A 107 -3.64 -7.29 3.51
N PRO A 108 -4.10 -6.66 4.61
CA PRO A 108 -4.53 -5.26 4.59
C PRO A 108 -3.35 -4.29 4.83
N THR A 109 -2.25 -4.83 5.36
CA THR A 109 -0.94 -4.28 5.69
C THR A 109 -0.01 -5.46 6.06
N ALA A 110 1.26 -5.22 6.35
CA ALA A 110 2.29 -6.25 6.45
C ALA A 110 3.19 -6.15 7.70
N GLU A 111 2.76 -5.53 8.81
CA GLU A 111 3.57 -5.45 10.03
C GLU A 111 3.92 -6.84 10.60
N GLU A 112 2.96 -7.77 10.63
CA GLU A 112 3.14 -9.14 11.14
C GLU A 112 4.20 -9.88 10.32
N VAL A 113 4.00 -9.95 9.00
CA VAL A 113 4.81 -10.77 8.10
C VAL A 113 6.23 -10.24 7.95
N ILE A 114 6.43 -8.92 7.95
CA ILE A 114 7.79 -8.37 7.92
C ILE A 114 8.52 -8.59 9.25
N THR A 115 7.81 -8.52 10.38
CA THR A 115 8.40 -8.81 11.69
C THR A 115 8.77 -10.28 11.79
N ASP A 116 7.89 -11.17 11.32
CA ASP A 116 8.14 -12.61 11.27
C ASP A 116 9.33 -12.96 10.37
N LEU A 117 9.51 -12.26 9.24
CA LEU A 117 10.68 -12.42 8.38
C LEU A 117 11.99 -12.14 9.13
N VAL A 118 12.06 -11.04 9.89
CA VAL A 118 13.34 -10.56 10.44
C VAL A 118 13.64 -11.04 11.85
N ARG A 119 12.64 -11.55 12.59
CA ARG A 119 12.76 -11.89 14.04
C ARG A 119 13.90 -12.85 14.35
N ASP A 120 14.20 -13.75 13.42
CA ASP A 120 15.24 -14.77 13.60
C ASP A 120 16.58 -14.45 12.92
N GLU A 121 16.61 -13.42 12.06
CA GLU A 121 17.76 -13.03 11.25
C GLU A 121 18.52 -11.80 11.79
N LEU A 122 17.80 -10.83 12.37
CA LEU A 122 18.38 -9.61 12.94
C LEU A 122 18.66 -9.81 14.44
N ARG A 123 19.75 -10.53 14.75
CA ARG A 123 20.12 -10.93 16.12
C ARG A 123 21.13 -10.00 16.81
N SER A 124 21.72 -9.05 16.09
CA SER A 124 22.71 -8.13 16.63
C SER A 124 22.37 -6.67 16.32
N TYR A 125 22.56 -5.78 17.30
CA TYR A 125 22.44 -4.34 17.10
C TYR A 125 23.36 -3.80 15.98
N LYS A 126 24.45 -4.51 15.67
CA LYS A 126 25.37 -4.14 14.57
C LYS A 126 24.75 -4.31 13.18
N GLN A 127 23.66 -5.06 13.07
CA GLN A 127 22.91 -5.22 11.83
C GLN A 127 21.89 -4.08 11.64
N LEU A 128 21.64 -3.26 12.65
CA LEU A 128 20.64 -2.19 12.65
C LEU A 128 21.29 -0.81 12.40
N PRO A 129 20.57 0.15 11.78
CA PRO A 129 19.18 0.04 11.32
C PRO A 129 19.01 -0.72 9.99
N LYS A 130 17.81 -1.25 9.77
CA LYS A 130 17.36 -1.78 8.46
C LYS A 130 15.99 -1.25 8.10
N MET A 131 15.81 -0.86 6.85
CA MET A 131 14.53 -0.46 6.28
C MET A 131 14.18 -1.40 5.14
N PHE A 132 13.03 -2.05 5.24
CA PHE A 132 12.46 -2.88 4.19
C PHE A 132 11.18 -2.23 3.68
N TYR A 133 10.93 -2.31 2.38
CA TYR A 133 9.69 -1.83 1.81
C TYR A 133 9.23 -2.71 0.67
N GLN A 134 7.95 -2.69 0.35
CA GLN A 134 7.41 -3.41 -0.79
C GLN A 134 6.41 -2.56 -1.54
N PHE A 135 6.18 -2.92 -2.80
CA PHE A 135 4.95 -2.54 -3.49
C PHE A 135 4.07 -3.76 -3.63
N GLY A 136 2.82 -3.66 -3.17
CA GLY A 136 1.91 -4.80 -3.16
C GLY A 136 0.45 -4.40 -3.12
N THR A 137 -0.40 -5.31 -3.57
CA THR A 137 -1.85 -5.16 -3.52
C THR A 137 -2.35 -5.46 -2.11
N LYS A 138 -3.09 -4.53 -1.52
CA LYS A 138 -3.69 -4.67 -0.21
C LYS A 138 -5.20 -4.80 -0.31
N PHE A 139 -5.77 -5.48 0.69
CA PHE A 139 -7.18 -5.84 0.73
C PHE A 139 -7.80 -5.35 2.03
N ARG A 140 -8.85 -4.53 1.95
CA ARG A 140 -9.64 -4.09 3.10
C ARG A 140 -11.11 -4.17 2.72
N ASP A 141 -11.93 -4.86 3.51
CA ASP A 141 -13.37 -4.98 3.23
C ASP A 141 -14.11 -3.70 3.64
N GLU A 142 -13.80 -2.63 2.93
CA GLU A 142 -14.37 -1.30 3.13
C GLU A 142 -15.88 -1.35 2.95
N ILE A 143 -16.61 -0.96 4.01
CA ILE A 143 -18.07 -1.01 4.06
C ILE A 143 -18.72 -0.15 2.97
N ARG A 144 -18.08 0.95 2.57
CA ARG A 144 -18.58 1.87 1.54
C ARG A 144 -17.45 2.36 0.63
N PRO A 145 -17.04 1.56 -0.37
CA PRO A 145 -16.04 1.98 -1.35
C PRO A 145 -16.57 3.14 -2.19
N ARG A 146 -15.80 4.21 -2.35
CA ARG A 146 -16.20 5.44 -3.05
C ARG A 146 -15.02 6.13 -3.72
N PHE A 147 -15.31 7.05 -4.63
CA PHE A 147 -14.32 7.96 -5.22
C PHE A 147 -13.26 7.26 -6.10
N GLY A 148 -13.61 6.14 -6.73
CA GLY A 148 -12.71 5.41 -7.61
C GLY A 148 -11.59 4.73 -6.83
N VAL A 149 -10.36 4.85 -7.33
CA VAL A 149 -9.15 4.26 -6.73
C VAL A 149 -8.75 4.89 -5.38
N VAL A 150 -9.41 5.97 -4.95
CA VAL A 150 -9.09 6.68 -3.70
C VAL A 150 -9.54 5.89 -2.46
N ARG A 151 -10.71 5.24 -2.53
CA ARG A 151 -11.25 4.42 -1.43
C ARG A 151 -11.86 3.13 -1.99
N ALA A 152 -11.01 2.13 -2.10
CA ALA A 152 -11.27 0.83 -2.72
C ALA A 152 -11.13 -0.32 -1.71
N ARG A 153 -11.55 -1.53 -2.10
CA ARG A 153 -11.34 -2.76 -1.32
C ARG A 153 -10.04 -3.45 -1.69
N GLU A 154 -9.68 -3.41 -2.96
CA GLU A 154 -8.39 -3.85 -3.49
C GLU A 154 -7.64 -2.61 -3.98
N PHE A 155 -6.42 -2.38 -3.49
CA PHE A 155 -5.66 -1.19 -3.83
C PHE A 155 -4.14 -1.43 -3.74
N TYR A 156 -3.37 -0.62 -4.47
CA TYR A 156 -1.92 -0.75 -4.52
C TYR A 156 -1.26 0.14 -3.47
N MET A 157 -0.33 -0.41 -2.69
CA MET A 157 0.35 0.31 -1.62
C MET A 157 1.86 0.11 -1.73
N LYS A 158 2.60 1.18 -1.40
CA LYS A 158 3.97 1.06 -0.92
C LYS A 158 3.97 1.14 0.61
N ASP A 159 4.29 0.05 1.28
CA ASP A 159 4.46 -0.08 2.72
C ASP A 159 5.94 -0.26 3.06
N ALA A 160 6.39 0.36 4.15
CA ALA A 160 7.80 0.40 4.54
C ALA A 160 7.93 0.25 6.06
N TYR A 161 8.91 -0.52 6.51
CA TYR A 161 9.09 -0.95 7.88
C TYR A 161 10.57 -0.90 8.24
N SER A 162 10.90 -0.18 9.31
CA SER A 162 12.27 -0.05 9.79
C SER A 162 12.47 -0.63 11.18
N PHE A 163 13.64 -1.24 11.37
CA PHE A 163 14.04 -1.92 12.58
C PHE A 163 15.26 -1.21 13.16
N HIS A 164 15.19 -0.90 14.46
CA HIS A 164 16.09 0.00 15.14
C HIS A 164 16.54 -0.58 16.48
N LYS A 165 17.74 -0.20 16.91
CA LYS A 165 18.32 -0.66 18.18
C LYS A 165 17.68 0.01 19.40
N ASP A 166 17.16 1.21 19.22
CA ASP A 166 16.56 2.05 20.27
C ASP A 166 15.60 3.09 19.64
N GLU A 167 14.81 3.75 20.50
CA GLU A 167 13.79 4.73 20.09
C GLU A 167 14.41 5.97 19.41
N LYS A 168 15.59 6.39 19.85
CA LYS A 168 16.29 7.55 19.27
C LYS A 168 16.70 7.28 17.82
N ASP A 169 17.26 6.10 17.55
CA ASP A 169 17.59 5.66 16.18
C ASP A 169 16.34 5.60 15.30
N ALA A 170 15.20 5.13 15.85
CA ALA A 170 13.93 5.13 15.14
C ALA A 170 13.41 6.55 14.82
N GLU A 171 13.47 7.49 15.77
CA GLU A 171 13.06 8.88 15.56
C GLU A 171 13.94 9.61 14.54
N GLU A 172 15.26 9.40 14.60
CA GLU A 172 16.19 9.97 13.63
C GLU A 172 15.94 9.42 12.22
N TYR A 173 15.65 8.11 12.11
CA TYR A 173 15.31 7.50 10.82
C TYR A 173 13.93 7.93 10.31
N TYR A 174 12.94 8.12 11.19
CA TYR A 174 11.62 8.63 10.83
C TYR A 174 11.69 9.96 10.06
N LYS A 175 12.59 10.86 10.48
CA LYS A 175 12.84 12.12 9.76
C LYS A 175 13.36 11.90 8.33
N LYS A 176 14.20 10.88 8.11
CA LYS A 176 14.65 10.53 6.75
C LYS A 176 13.49 10.07 5.87
N VAL A 177 12.58 9.26 6.43
CA VAL A 177 11.38 8.80 5.73
C VAL A 177 10.43 9.96 5.44
N TYR A 178 10.24 10.87 6.40
CA TYR A 178 9.48 12.10 6.24
C TYR A 178 10.00 12.93 5.05
N ASP A 179 11.32 13.16 4.99
CA ASP A 179 11.94 13.92 3.92
C ASP A 179 11.82 13.21 2.56
N ALA A 180 11.96 11.88 2.54
CA ALA A 180 11.73 11.08 1.35
C ALA A 180 10.29 11.21 0.83
N TYR A 181 9.28 11.14 1.70
CA TYR A 181 7.88 11.35 1.31
C TYR A 181 7.64 12.76 0.77
N CYS A 182 8.25 13.78 1.38
CA CYS A 182 8.19 15.14 0.89
C CYS A 182 8.77 15.26 -0.53
N LYS A 183 9.90 14.59 -0.81
CA LYS A 183 10.49 14.53 -2.15
C LYS A 183 9.60 13.79 -3.15
N ILE A 184 9.06 12.63 -2.77
CA ILE A 184 8.12 11.84 -3.59
C ILE A 184 6.96 12.71 -4.04
N PHE A 185 6.26 13.37 -3.11
CA PHE A 185 5.10 14.19 -3.45
C PHE A 185 5.46 15.41 -4.32
N LYS A 186 6.61 16.05 -4.07
CA LYS A 186 7.13 17.13 -4.93
C LYS A 186 7.42 16.63 -6.34
N ARG A 187 8.07 15.47 -6.49
CA ARG A 187 8.39 14.85 -7.79
C ARG A 187 7.14 14.41 -8.56
N CYS A 188 6.09 14.02 -7.84
CA CYS A 188 4.76 13.76 -8.41
C CYS A 188 3.98 15.05 -8.78
N GLY A 189 4.54 16.24 -8.53
CA GLY A 189 3.91 17.53 -8.83
C GLY A 189 2.73 17.88 -7.91
N LEU A 190 2.66 17.28 -6.72
CA LEU A 190 1.56 17.48 -5.78
C LEU A 190 1.82 18.69 -4.87
N LYS A 191 0.76 19.44 -4.58
CA LYS A 191 0.71 20.38 -3.46
C LYS A 191 0.17 19.64 -2.25
N PHE A 192 0.95 19.58 -1.17
CA PHE A 192 0.61 18.84 0.04
C PHE A 192 1.05 19.59 1.30
N THR A 193 0.47 19.20 2.42
CA THR A 193 0.82 19.67 3.76
C THR A 193 1.01 18.44 4.64
N VAL A 194 1.96 18.50 5.57
CA VAL A 194 2.13 17.45 6.58
C VAL A 194 1.37 17.85 7.84
N VAL A 195 0.65 16.90 8.41
CA VAL A 195 -0.22 17.08 9.57
C VAL A 195 0.04 15.96 10.57
N GLU A 196 -0.18 16.23 11.84
CA GLU A 196 -0.23 15.18 12.87
C GLU A 196 -1.45 14.28 12.63
N ALA A 197 -1.28 12.98 12.86
CA ALA A 197 -2.31 11.97 12.66
C ALA A 197 -2.55 11.14 13.92
N ALA A 198 -3.59 10.32 13.89
CA ALA A 198 -3.81 9.26 14.88
C ALA A 198 -3.27 7.93 14.34
N THR A 199 -2.62 7.16 15.21
CA THR A 199 -1.98 5.88 14.84
C THR A 199 -2.97 4.74 14.55
N GLY A 200 -4.20 4.83 15.08
CA GLY A 200 -5.28 3.90 14.78
C GLY A 200 -4.96 2.42 15.11
N ALA A 201 -5.47 1.50 14.31
CA ALA A 201 -5.30 0.05 14.49
C ALA A 201 -3.88 -0.48 14.18
N ILE A 202 -2.98 0.39 13.71
CA ILE A 202 -1.55 0.08 13.53
C ILE A 202 -0.82 0.19 14.88
N GLY A 203 -1.32 1.04 15.79
CA GLY A 203 -0.65 1.33 17.06
C GLY A 203 0.59 2.21 16.90
N GLY A 204 1.25 2.51 18.02
CA GLY A 204 2.41 3.40 18.07
C GLY A 204 2.12 4.75 18.74
N LYS A 205 3.17 5.57 18.91
CA LYS A 205 3.13 6.85 19.64
C LYS A 205 3.35 8.08 18.77
N PHE A 206 3.76 7.90 17.51
CA PHE A 206 4.10 8.98 16.59
C PHE A 206 3.43 8.71 15.23
N SER A 207 2.68 9.69 14.72
CA SER A 207 2.17 9.71 13.34
C SER A 207 1.89 11.11 12.85
#